data_AF-A0A101PQR6-F1
#
_entry.id   AF-A0A101PQR6-F1
#
_cell.length_a   1.000
_cell.length_b   1.000
_cell.length_c   1.000
_cell.angle_alpha   90.00
_cell.angle_beta   90.00
_cell.angle_gamma   90.00
#
_symmetry.space_group_name_H-M   'P 1'
#
loop_
_entity.id
_entity.type
_entity.pdbx_description
1 polymer ?
#
loop_
_entity_poly.entity_id
_entity_poly.type
_entity_poly.pdbx_seq_one_letter_code
_entity_poly.pdbx_strand_id
1 'polypeptide(L)'
;MNDDLAALGARIDRTNELLERMLAEVAKTPSTHAIFVDAGYLYAAVGRLVAGTEDRRAFDLDAEGLIDALIDKARTIFADSRLLRVYWYDGARRRIHTAEQQVIAELPDVKVRLGNLNANNQQKGVDSLIRTDLESLARHRAISDAALLGGDEDLVSAVEAAQGYGARVHLWGIEAPEGRNQAEPLLWEVDSQRTFDLEFFKPYVSRRTATAFETAGGARPSREDVRFVGAQIAARWLASRGREAMVELFPGHPYLPGSVDQDLLVEAEELLQYSLRGQADLRRSLRDGFWDHLQSQY
;
A
#
# COMPACT_ATOMS: atom_id res chain seq x y z
N MET A 1 56.43 26.32 -6.41
CA MET A 1 55.68 27.39 -7.11
C MET A 1 54.90 26.86 -8.32
N ASN A 2 55.54 26.24 -9.32
CA ASN A 2 54.81 25.72 -10.49
C ASN A 2 53.97 24.46 -10.16
N ASP A 3 54.50 23.56 -9.31
CA ASP A 3 53.75 22.39 -8.83
C ASP A 3 52.59 22.75 -7.91
N ASP A 4 52.75 23.78 -7.07
CA ASP A 4 51.68 24.24 -6.17
C ASP A 4 50.50 24.83 -6.94
N LEU A 5 50.78 25.56 -8.03
CA LEU A 5 49.77 26.10 -8.93
C LEU A 5 49.03 24.99 -9.69
N ALA A 6 49.75 23.95 -10.15
CA ALA A 6 49.15 22.79 -10.80
C ALA A 6 48.26 21.98 -9.83
N ALA A 7 48.72 21.79 -8.59
CA ALA A 7 47.93 21.13 -7.54
C ALA A 7 46.69 21.93 -7.16
N LEU A 8 46.77 23.26 -7.14
CA LEU A 8 45.64 24.14 -6.90
C LEU A 8 44.62 24.06 -8.05
N GLY A 9 45.08 24.10 -9.30
CA GLY A 9 44.24 23.92 -10.50
C GLY A 9 43.47 22.59 -10.46
N ALA A 10 44.16 21.47 -10.20
CA ALA A 10 43.52 20.17 -10.07
C ALA A 10 42.53 20.05 -8.91
N ARG A 11 42.66 20.86 -7.84
CA ARG A 11 41.66 20.93 -6.76
C ARG A 11 40.43 21.74 -7.16
N ILE A 12 40.63 22.83 -7.88
CA ILE A 12 39.55 23.66 -8.41
C ILE A 12 38.72 22.86 -9.42
N ASP A 13 39.36 22.16 -10.36
CA ASP A 13 38.67 21.34 -11.35
C ASP A 13 37.81 20.25 -10.70
N ARG A 14 38.37 19.54 -9.71
CA ARG A 14 37.60 18.55 -8.92
C ARG A 14 36.41 19.18 -8.18
N THR A 15 36.56 20.40 -7.69
CA THR A 15 35.48 21.11 -6.99
C THR A 15 34.39 21.55 -7.97
N ASN A 16 34.77 22.02 -9.16
CA ASN A 16 33.83 22.36 -10.23
C ASN A 16 33.06 21.13 -10.72
N GLU A 17 33.73 20.00 -10.93
CA GLU A 17 33.07 18.74 -11.29
C GLU A 17 32.06 18.28 -10.22
N LEU A 18 32.41 18.43 -8.94
CA LEU A 18 31.48 18.14 -7.84
C LEU A 18 30.29 19.10 -7.83
N LEU A 19 30.53 20.39 -8.05
CA LEU A 19 29.47 21.40 -8.13
C LEU A 19 28.53 21.16 -9.31
N GLU A 20 29.04 20.78 -10.48
CA GLU A 20 28.24 20.42 -11.65
C GLU A 20 27.38 19.19 -11.40
N ARG A 21 27.93 18.16 -10.74
CA ARG A 21 27.17 16.96 -10.34
C ARG A 21 26.09 17.31 -9.32
N MET A 22 26.42 18.09 -8.30
CA MET A 22 25.45 18.55 -7.31
C MET A 22 24.37 19.43 -7.94
N LEU A 23 24.72 20.32 -8.88
CA LEU A 23 23.75 21.13 -9.62
C LEU A 23 22.84 20.26 -10.49
N ALA A 24 23.38 19.24 -11.16
CA ALA A 24 22.59 18.30 -11.96
C ALA A 24 21.62 17.48 -11.08
N GLU A 25 22.02 17.17 -9.84
CA GLU A 25 21.23 16.41 -8.89
C GLU A 25 20.17 17.29 -8.19
N VAL A 26 20.52 18.52 -7.84
CA VAL A 26 19.62 19.52 -7.25
C VAL A 26 18.64 20.11 -8.28
N ALA A 27 19.03 20.19 -9.56
CA ALA A 27 18.16 20.64 -10.64
C ALA A 27 17.04 19.63 -10.98
N LYS A 28 17.18 18.38 -10.55
CA LYS A 28 16.06 17.43 -10.52
C LYS A 28 15.28 17.69 -9.24
N THR A 29 14.21 18.49 -9.31
CA THR A 29 13.22 18.48 -8.23
C THR A 29 12.80 17.02 -8.02
N PRO A 30 13.08 16.41 -6.86
CA PRO A 30 12.77 14.99 -6.67
C PRO A 30 11.26 14.83 -6.79
N SER A 31 10.83 14.06 -7.79
CA SER A 31 9.44 13.73 -7.98
C SER A 31 8.91 13.14 -6.67
N THR A 32 7.71 13.54 -6.30
CA THR A 32 7.07 13.07 -5.06
C THR A 32 5.67 12.63 -5.44
N HIS A 33 5.29 11.43 -5.01
CA HIS A 33 3.96 10.90 -5.31
C HIS A 33 3.17 10.60 -4.04
N ALA A 34 1.84 10.62 -4.16
CA ALA A 34 0.95 10.14 -3.12
C ALA A 34 -0.07 9.15 -3.70
N ILE A 35 -0.52 8.22 -2.87
CA ILE A 35 -1.57 7.26 -3.23
C ILE A 35 -2.86 7.72 -2.57
N PHE A 36 -3.96 7.77 -3.32
CA PHE A 36 -5.29 8.15 -2.87
C PHE A 36 -6.21 6.95 -3.04
N VAL A 37 -6.67 6.37 -1.94
CA VAL A 37 -7.48 5.16 -1.93
C VAL A 37 -8.90 5.50 -1.52
N ASP A 38 -9.84 5.41 -2.46
CA ASP A 38 -11.25 5.34 -2.12
C ASP A 38 -11.56 3.94 -1.59
N ALA A 39 -11.76 3.85 -0.26
CA ALA A 39 -12.05 2.57 0.38
C ALA A 39 -13.40 2.01 -0.08
N GLY A 40 -14.40 2.86 -0.34
CA GLY A 40 -15.72 2.42 -0.79
C GLY A 40 -15.62 1.69 -2.13
N TYR A 41 -14.94 2.32 -3.10
CA TYR A 41 -14.64 1.71 -4.39
C TYR A 41 -13.81 0.43 -4.23
N LEU A 42 -12.73 0.47 -3.45
CA LEU A 42 -11.84 -0.67 -3.23
C LEU A 42 -12.60 -1.88 -2.67
N TYR A 43 -13.35 -1.71 -1.58
CA TYR A 43 -14.10 -2.81 -0.95
C TYR A 43 -15.16 -3.37 -1.90
N ALA A 44 -15.93 -2.51 -2.60
CA ALA A 44 -16.96 -2.98 -3.52
C ALA A 44 -16.36 -3.77 -4.69
N ALA A 45 -15.36 -3.21 -5.36
CA ALA A 45 -14.76 -3.81 -6.54
C ALA A 45 -13.99 -5.10 -6.21
N VAL A 46 -13.16 -5.08 -5.16
CA VAL A 46 -12.42 -6.27 -4.73
C VAL A 46 -13.34 -7.36 -4.17
N GLY A 47 -14.35 -6.97 -3.39
CA GLY A 47 -15.36 -7.90 -2.89
C GLY A 47 -16.08 -8.59 -4.04
N ARG A 48 -16.49 -7.85 -5.07
CA ARG A 48 -17.12 -8.44 -6.26
C ARG A 48 -16.16 -9.36 -7.01
N LEU A 49 -14.91 -8.94 -7.20
CA LEU A 49 -13.88 -9.69 -7.95
C LEU A 49 -13.48 -11.01 -7.27
N VAL A 50 -13.19 -10.98 -5.96
CA VAL A 50 -12.66 -12.14 -5.22
C VAL A 50 -13.77 -12.88 -4.45
N ALA A 51 -14.60 -12.13 -3.72
CA ALA A 51 -15.64 -12.68 -2.86
C ALA A 51 -16.98 -12.90 -3.57
N GLY A 52 -17.15 -12.40 -4.81
CA GLY A 52 -18.42 -12.48 -5.55
C GLY A 52 -19.54 -11.62 -4.95
N THR A 53 -19.22 -10.67 -4.07
CA THR A 53 -20.19 -9.83 -3.36
C THR A 53 -19.61 -8.47 -3.01
N GLU A 54 -20.42 -7.41 -3.11
CA GLU A 54 -20.03 -6.05 -2.70
C GLU A 54 -20.28 -5.78 -1.22
N ASP A 55 -20.91 -6.72 -0.51
CA ASP A 55 -21.13 -6.57 0.92
C ASP A 55 -19.80 -6.70 1.67
N ARG A 56 -19.27 -5.56 2.13
CA ARG A 56 -18.06 -5.46 2.98
C ARG A 56 -18.12 -6.35 4.23
N ARG A 57 -19.29 -6.80 4.68
CA ARG A 57 -19.44 -7.69 5.84
C ARG A 57 -19.24 -9.18 5.51
N ALA A 58 -19.27 -9.54 4.23
CA ALA A 58 -19.23 -10.92 3.78
C ALA A 58 -17.79 -11.44 3.54
N PHE A 59 -16.80 -10.57 3.63
CA PHE A 59 -15.39 -10.90 3.48
C PHE A 59 -14.52 -10.03 4.38
N ASP A 60 -13.32 -10.50 4.65
CA ASP A 60 -12.29 -9.78 5.37
C ASP A 60 -11.21 -9.35 4.37
N LEU A 61 -10.76 -8.09 4.51
CA LEU A 61 -9.72 -7.50 3.68
C LEU A 61 -8.49 -7.22 4.54
N ASP A 62 -7.34 -7.79 4.16
CA ASP A 62 -6.04 -7.41 4.71
C ASP A 62 -5.64 -6.03 4.21
N ALA A 63 -6.11 -4.98 4.89
CA ALA A 63 -5.78 -3.61 4.53
C ALA A 63 -4.28 -3.31 4.67
N GLU A 64 -3.60 -3.87 5.67
CA GLU A 64 -2.16 -3.66 5.89
C GLU A 64 -1.34 -4.27 4.74
N GLY A 65 -1.52 -5.57 4.47
CA GLY A 65 -0.83 -6.24 3.38
C GLY A 65 -1.16 -5.65 2.01
N LEU A 66 -2.42 -5.23 1.79
CA LEU A 66 -2.80 -4.57 0.54
C LEU A 66 -2.16 -3.19 0.38
N ILE A 67 -2.11 -2.38 1.44
CA ILE A 67 -1.45 -1.07 1.41
C ILE A 67 0.03 -1.24 1.08
N ASP A 68 0.71 -2.20 1.69
CA ASP A 68 2.12 -2.49 1.41
C ASP A 68 2.31 -2.89 -0.06
N ALA A 69 1.45 -3.77 -0.58
CA ALA A 69 1.48 -4.18 -1.98
C ALA A 69 1.25 -3.00 -2.96
N LEU A 70 0.36 -2.08 -2.61
CA LEU A 70 0.10 -0.85 -3.39
C LEU A 70 1.32 0.08 -3.35
N ILE A 71 1.99 0.22 -2.21
CA ILE A 71 3.22 1.01 -2.05
C ILE A 71 4.34 0.43 -2.93
N ASP A 72 4.55 -0.88 -2.90
CA ASP A 72 5.58 -1.52 -3.72
C ASP A 72 5.29 -1.41 -5.22
N LYS A 73 4.01 -1.48 -5.59
CA LYS A 73 3.57 -1.20 -6.96
C LYS A 73 3.84 0.24 -7.36
N ALA A 74 3.57 1.21 -6.48
CA ALA A 74 3.86 2.62 -6.71
C ALA A 74 5.37 2.84 -6.91
N ARG A 75 6.23 2.26 -6.06
CA ARG A 75 7.69 2.35 -6.19
C ARG A 75 8.19 1.84 -7.53
N THR A 76 7.58 0.77 -8.06
CA THR A 76 7.94 0.23 -9.38
C THR A 76 7.51 1.17 -10.52
N ILE A 77 6.32 1.78 -10.40
CA ILE A 77 5.75 2.66 -11.43
C ILE A 77 6.43 4.04 -11.42
N PHE A 78 6.74 4.55 -10.24
CA PHE A 78 7.35 5.87 -10.02
C PHE A 78 8.76 5.73 -9.46
N ALA A 79 9.63 5.02 -10.20
CA ALA A 79 10.97 4.61 -9.74
C ALA A 79 11.86 5.77 -9.24
N ASP A 80 11.74 6.95 -9.85
CA ASP A 80 12.49 8.16 -9.48
C ASP A 80 11.72 9.11 -8.54
N SER A 81 10.65 8.62 -7.91
CA SER A 81 9.74 9.42 -7.09
C SER A 81 9.66 8.91 -5.65
N ARG A 82 9.73 9.83 -4.70
CA ARG A 82 9.58 9.51 -3.27
C ARG A 82 8.09 9.41 -2.91
N LEU A 83 7.69 8.36 -2.19
CA LEU A 83 6.35 8.30 -1.59
C LEU A 83 6.21 9.38 -0.52
N LEU A 84 5.18 10.22 -0.63
CA LEU A 84 4.78 11.17 0.41
C LEU A 84 3.98 10.47 1.51
N ARG A 85 2.92 9.76 1.11
CA ARG A 85 2.05 8.91 1.94
C ARG A 85 0.92 8.27 1.12
N VAL A 86 0.23 7.33 1.76
CA VAL A 86 -1.07 6.79 1.34
C VAL A 86 -2.18 7.51 2.08
N TYR A 87 -3.14 8.07 1.35
CA TYR A 87 -4.37 8.63 1.88
C TYR A 87 -5.50 7.61 1.73
N TRP A 88 -6.10 7.23 2.86
CA TRP A 88 -7.19 6.24 2.90
C TRP A 88 -8.51 6.93 3.22
N TYR A 89 -9.42 6.97 2.25
CA TYR A 89 -10.70 7.65 2.38
C TYR A 89 -11.81 6.65 2.65
N ASP A 90 -12.40 6.72 3.85
CA ASP A 90 -13.44 5.78 4.29
C ASP A 90 -14.62 6.52 4.94
N GLY A 91 -15.75 5.83 5.11
CA GLY A 91 -16.95 6.36 5.71
C GLY A 91 -17.02 5.94 7.18
N ALA A 92 -17.35 6.89 8.06
CA ALA A 92 -17.65 6.57 9.44
C ALA A 92 -18.85 7.35 9.98
N ARG A 93 -19.57 6.74 10.93
CA ARG A 93 -20.66 7.42 11.64
C ARG A 93 -20.06 8.52 12.51
N ARG A 94 -20.49 9.76 12.30
CA ARG A 94 -19.98 10.95 13.00
C ARG A 94 -18.46 11.13 12.87
N ARG A 95 -17.83 10.55 11.82
CA ARG A 95 -16.37 10.54 11.61
C ARG A 95 -15.56 9.93 12.77
N ILE A 96 -16.16 9.02 13.52
CA ILE A 96 -15.48 8.28 14.60
C ILE A 96 -14.94 6.99 14.01
N HIS A 97 -13.63 6.76 14.15
CA HIS A 97 -12.97 5.55 13.64
C HIS A 97 -13.63 4.29 14.21
N THR A 98 -13.88 3.30 13.35
CA THR A 98 -14.10 1.92 13.77
C THR A 98 -12.78 1.29 14.22
N ALA A 99 -12.84 0.12 14.89
CA ALA A 99 -11.63 -0.61 15.29
C ALA A 99 -10.74 -0.93 14.07
N GLU A 100 -11.34 -1.39 12.97
CA GLU A 100 -10.63 -1.63 11.70
C GLU A 100 -9.96 -0.36 11.16
N GLN A 101 -10.68 0.77 11.15
CA GLN A 101 -10.15 2.04 10.66
C GLN A 101 -9.03 2.58 11.57
N GLN A 102 -9.10 2.32 12.88
CA GLN A 102 -8.03 2.70 13.80
C GLN A 102 -6.75 1.91 13.51
N VAL A 103 -6.86 0.60 13.28
CA VAL A 103 -5.71 -0.23 12.88
C VAL A 103 -5.06 0.32 11.61
N ILE A 104 -5.86 0.69 10.60
CA ILE A 104 -5.35 1.31 9.36
C ILE A 104 -4.70 2.67 9.64
N ALA A 105 -5.28 3.47 10.53
CA ALA A 105 -4.76 4.79 10.90
C ALA A 105 -3.44 4.74 11.68
N GLU A 106 -3.13 3.60 12.31
CA GLU A 106 -1.87 3.36 13.04
C GLU A 106 -0.75 2.84 12.12
N LEU A 107 -1.02 2.55 10.85
CA LEU A 107 -0.01 2.11 9.88
C LEU A 107 0.96 3.25 9.53
N PRO A 108 2.25 2.94 9.32
CA PRO A 108 3.23 3.92 8.85
C PRO A 108 2.83 4.44 7.47
N ASP A 109 3.15 5.71 7.20
CA ASP A 109 2.87 6.38 5.92
C ASP A 109 1.39 6.41 5.49
N VAL A 110 0.45 6.04 6.37
CA VAL A 110 -0.99 6.08 6.08
C VAL A 110 -1.65 7.26 6.76
N LYS A 111 -2.57 7.92 6.04
CA LYS A 111 -3.46 8.94 6.58
C LYS A 111 -4.91 8.59 6.30
N VAL A 112 -5.65 8.21 7.35
CA VAL A 112 -7.10 7.99 7.26
C VAL A 112 -7.86 9.33 7.23
N ARG A 113 -8.81 9.44 6.29
CA ARG A 113 -9.71 10.57 6.08
C ARG A 113 -11.15 10.06 6.08
N LEU A 114 -11.95 10.51 7.05
CA LEU A 114 -13.31 9.99 7.26
C LEU A 114 -14.38 10.94 6.74
N GLY A 115 -15.13 10.48 5.75
CA GLY A 115 -16.42 11.05 5.35
C GLY A 115 -17.53 10.68 6.34
N ASN A 116 -18.71 11.28 6.19
CA ASN A 116 -19.86 10.97 7.06
C ASN A 116 -20.72 9.87 6.44
N LEU A 117 -21.11 8.88 7.25
CA LEU A 117 -22.17 7.93 6.88
C LEU A 117 -23.54 8.49 7.28
N ASN A 118 -24.50 8.45 6.36
CA ASN A 118 -25.89 8.81 6.64
C ASN A 118 -26.65 7.65 7.35
N ALA A 119 -27.93 7.86 7.68
CA ALA A 119 -28.76 6.87 8.36
C ALA A 119 -28.94 5.56 7.57
N ASN A 120 -28.78 5.60 6.24
CA ASN A 120 -28.85 4.45 5.34
C ASN A 120 -27.47 3.81 5.08
N ASN A 121 -26.45 4.18 5.86
CA ASN A 121 -25.04 3.80 5.65
C ASN A 121 -24.47 4.19 4.28
N GLN A 122 -25.07 5.16 3.58
CA GLN A 122 -24.46 5.73 2.38
C GLN A 122 -23.40 6.74 2.80
N GLN A 123 -22.25 6.67 2.14
CA GLN A 123 -21.12 7.54 2.36
C GLN A 123 -21.36 8.87 1.66
N LYS A 124 -21.11 9.97 2.37
CA LYS A 124 -21.23 11.32 1.81
C LYS A 124 -19.97 12.13 2.09
N GLY A 125 -19.46 12.77 1.04
CA GLY A 125 -18.37 13.75 1.11
C GLY A 125 -16.97 13.14 1.14
N VAL A 126 -16.79 11.89 0.67
CA VAL A 126 -15.45 11.31 0.51
C VAL A 126 -14.80 11.79 -0.78
N ASP A 127 -15.55 11.81 -1.88
CA ASP A 127 -15.27 12.54 -3.12
C ASP A 127 -14.71 13.95 -2.86
N SER A 128 -15.39 14.71 -2.00
CA SER A 128 -15.01 16.07 -1.65
C SER A 128 -13.71 16.14 -0.84
N LEU A 129 -13.44 15.14 0.02
CA LEU A 129 -12.17 15.03 0.77
C LEU A 129 -11.01 14.68 -0.16
N ILE A 130 -11.21 13.73 -1.08
CA ILE A 130 -10.22 13.36 -2.10
C ILE A 130 -9.86 14.59 -2.93
N ARG A 131 -10.87 15.29 -3.47
CA ARG A 131 -10.68 16.52 -4.23
C ARG A 131 -9.89 17.56 -3.45
N THR A 132 -10.29 17.85 -2.21
CA THR A 132 -9.63 18.88 -1.38
C THR A 132 -8.16 18.55 -1.12
N ASP A 133 -7.85 17.30 -0.77
CA ASP A 133 -6.49 16.90 -0.46
C ASP A 133 -5.62 16.85 -1.72
N LEU A 134 -6.13 16.29 -2.81
CA LEU A 134 -5.42 16.19 -4.08
C LEU A 134 -5.12 17.57 -4.66
N GLU A 135 -6.12 18.47 -4.70
CA GLU A 135 -5.96 19.86 -5.13
C GLU A 135 -4.93 20.58 -4.24
N SER A 136 -5.03 20.45 -2.91
CA SER A 136 -4.12 21.12 -1.98
C SER A 136 -2.67 20.64 -2.14
N LEU A 137 -2.45 19.33 -2.30
CA LEU A 137 -1.11 18.77 -2.50
C LEU A 137 -0.50 19.23 -3.83
N ALA A 138 -1.29 19.21 -4.91
CA ALA A 138 -0.85 19.70 -6.21
C ALA A 138 -0.57 21.21 -6.18
N ARG A 139 -1.47 22.01 -5.61
CA ARG A 139 -1.35 23.47 -5.49
C ARG A 139 -0.09 23.91 -4.76
N HIS A 140 0.29 23.21 -3.71
CA HIS A 140 1.52 23.49 -2.96
C HIS A 140 2.75 22.79 -3.53
N ARG A 141 2.63 22.08 -4.68
CA ARG A 141 3.68 21.28 -5.31
C ARG A 141 4.31 20.26 -4.35
N ALA A 142 3.50 19.74 -3.43
CA ALA A 142 3.92 18.69 -2.50
C ALA A 142 4.01 17.33 -3.19
N ILE A 143 3.30 17.17 -4.31
CA ILE A 143 3.37 16.01 -5.19
C ILE A 143 3.48 16.46 -6.65
N SER A 144 4.19 15.68 -7.46
CA SER A 144 4.20 15.74 -8.93
C SER A 144 3.26 14.72 -9.56
N ASP A 145 3.02 13.60 -8.87
CA ASP A 145 2.23 12.48 -9.37
C ASP A 145 1.25 11.98 -8.29
N ALA A 146 0.05 11.58 -8.68
CA ALA A 146 -0.95 10.98 -7.81
C ALA A 146 -1.40 9.63 -8.37
N ALA A 147 -1.31 8.57 -7.56
CA ALA A 147 -2.00 7.32 -7.86
C ALA A 147 -3.38 7.35 -7.23
N LEU A 148 -4.44 7.35 -8.04
CA LEU A 148 -5.84 7.41 -7.58
C LEU A 148 -6.49 6.04 -7.76
N LEU A 149 -6.76 5.32 -6.67
CA LEU A 149 -7.54 4.08 -6.68
C LEU A 149 -9.03 4.43 -6.52
N GLY A 150 -9.76 4.44 -7.62
CA GLY A 150 -11.15 4.90 -7.68
C GLY A 150 -11.83 4.56 -9.01
N GLY A 151 -13.14 4.79 -9.09
CA GLY A 151 -13.92 4.53 -10.31
C GLY A 151 -15.14 5.44 -10.53
N ASP A 152 -15.41 6.38 -9.62
CA ASP A 152 -16.59 7.24 -9.67
C ASP A 152 -16.38 8.46 -10.59
N GLU A 153 -17.41 8.86 -11.34
CA GLU A 153 -17.40 10.06 -12.18
C GLU A 153 -17.19 11.33 -11.35
N ASP A 154 -17.63 11.35 -10.08
CA ASP A 154 -17.46 12.50 -9.19
C ASP A 154 -15.98 12.88 -8.96
N LEU A 155 -15.06 11.93 -9.19
CA LEU A 155 -13.62 12.13 -9.07
C LEU A 155 -13.01 12.93 -10.22
N VAL A 156 -13.71 13.10 -11.36
CA VAL A 156 -13.24 13.91 -12.50
C VAL A 156 -12.83 15.31 -12.03
N SER A 157 -13.67 15.94 -11.21
CA SER A 157 -13.40 17.28 -10.67
C SER A 157 -12.16 17.36 -9.77
N ALA A 158 -11.74 16.24 -9.16
CA ALA A 158 -10.51 16.16 -8.39
C ALA A 158 -9.28 16.06 -9.31
N VAL A 159 -9.39 15.29 -10.40
CA VAL A 159 -8.34 15.13 -11.41
C VAL A 159 -8.05 16.47 -12.10
N GLU A 160 -9.09 17.12 -12.62
CA GLU A 160 -8.99 18.44 -13.27
C GLU A 160 -8.31 19.47 -12.35
N ALA A 161 -8.70 19.51 -11.07
CA ALA A 161 -8.15 20.43 -10.10
C ALA A 161 -6.65 20.19 -9.84
N ALA A 162 -6.22 18.93 -9.78
CA ALA A 162 -4.82 18.57 -9.58
C ALA A 162 -3.96 18.95 -10.79
N GLN A 163 -4.42 18.60 -11.99
CA GLN A 163 -3.76 18.87 -13.26
C GLN A 163 -3.66 20.37 -13.53
N GLY A 164 -4.64 21.16 -13.08
CA GLY A 164 -4.58 22.62 -13.10
C GLY A 164 -3.36 23.22 -12.38
N TYR A 165 -2.74 22.48 -11.45
CA TYR A 165 -1.50 22.87 -10.77
C TYR A 165 -0.25 22.10 -11.26
N GLY A 166 -0.40 21.28 -12.31
CA GLY A 166 0.69 20.56 -12.96
C GLY A 166 1.02 19.20 -12.36
N ALA A 167 0.20 18.68 -11.42
CA ALA A 167 0.34 17.30 -10.97
C ALA A 167 -0.30 16.34 -11.98
N ARG A 168 0.36 15.19 -12.21
CA ARG A 168 -0.18 14.12 -13.06
C ARG A 168 -1.00 13.15 -12.23
N VAL A 169 -2.12 12.66 -12.76
CA VAL A 169 -3.00 11.74 -12.05
C VAL A 169 -3.10 10.41 -12.80
N HIS A 170 -2.70 9.34 -12.12
CA HIS A 170 -2.67 7.98 -12.63
C HIS A 170 -3.80 7.18 -11.99
N LEU A 171 -4.81 6.83 -12.77
CA LEU A 171 -5.92 6.03 -12.26
C LEU A 171 -5.50 4.58 -12.10
N TRP A 172 -5.70 4.07 -10.89
CA TRP A 172 -5.62 2.67 -10.58
C TRP A 172 -7.05 2.13 -10.47
N GLY A 173 -7.35 1.16 -11.31
CA GLY A 173 -8.63 0.46 -11.36
C GLY A 173 -8.51 -0.97 -10.89
N ILE A 174 -9.65 -1.57 -10.60
CA ILE A 174 -9.78 -2.98 -10.21
C ILE A 174 -10.55 -3.69 -11.31
N GLU A 175 -10.07 -4.84 -11.75
CA GLU A 175 -10.76 -5.70 -12.70
C GLU A 175 -12.19 -6.00 -12.22
N ALA A 176 -13.16 -5.96 -13.13
CA ALA A 176 -14.53 -6.32 -12.84
C ALA A 176 -14.92 -7.59 -13.61
N PRO A 177 -15.61 -8.56 -12.98
CA PRO A 177 -16.08 -9.75 -13.69
C PRO A 177 -17.02 -9.44 -14.87
N GLU A 178 -17.75 -8.31 -14.79
CA GLU A 178 -18.73 -7.88 -15.78
C GLU A 178 -18.40 -6.45 -16.25
N GLY A 179 -17.67 -6.33 -17.36
CA GLY A 179 -17.38 -5.03 -18.00
C GLY A 179 -16.35 -4.19 -17.23
N ARG A 180 -16.59 -2.88 -17.12
CA ARG A 180 -15.74 -1.93 -16.41
C ARG A 180 -16.49 -1.34 -15.23
N ASN A 181 -15.79 -1.12 -14.12
CA ASN A 181 -16.31 -0.45 -12.93
C ASN A 181 -15.73 0.97 -12.73
N GLN A 182 -15.07 1.52 -13.76
CA GLN A 182 -14.58 2.90 -13.79
C GLN A 182 -15.41 3.71 -14.81
N ALA A 183 -15.87 4.89 -14.40
CA ALA A 183 -16.63 5.79 -15.25
C ALA A 183 -15.78 6.27 -16.46
N GLU A 184 -16.37 6.25 -17.67
CA GLU A 184 -15.68 6.69 -18.89
C GLU A 184 -15.14 8.12 -18.83
N PRO A 185 -15.88 9.12 -18.29
CA PRO A 185 -15.35 10.48 -18.14
C PRO A 185 -14.06 10.53 -17.31
N LEU A 186 -14.00 9.76 -16.22
CA LEU A 186 -12.79 9.68 -15.38
C LEU A 186 -11.60 9.11 -16.16
N LEU A 187 -11.86 8.13 -17.03
CA LEU A 187 -10.82 7.50 -17.84
C LEU A 187 -10.30 8.41 -18.95
N TRP A 188 -11.12 9.35 -19.44
CA TRP A 188 -10.70 10.35 -20.42
C TRP A 188 -9.87 11.48 -19.80
N GLU A 189 -10.10 11.78 -18.52
CA GLU A 189 -9.46 12.90 -17.82
C GLU A 189 -8.04 12.57 -17.30
N VAL A 190 -7.79 11.33 -16.91
CA VAL A 190 -6.54 10.93 -16.24
C VAL A 190 -5.34 10.81 -17.18
N ASP A 191 -4.14 11.08 -16.68
CA ASP A 191 -2.88 11.00 -17.46
C ASP A 191 -2.53 9.58 -17.90
N SER A 192 -2.91 8.58 -17.09
CA SER A 192 -2.72 7.17 -17.42
C SER A 192 -3.65 6.29 -16.59
N GLN A 193 -3.98 5.11 -17.11
CA GLN A 193 -4.77 4.10 -16.41
C GLN A 193 -3.99 2.80 -16.21
N ARG A 194 -4.25 2.11 -15.11
CA ARG A 194 -3.78 0.75 -14.84
C ARG A 194 -4.86 -0.02 -14.11
N THR A 195 -5.10 -1.25 -14.53
CA THR A 195 -6.06 -2.14 -13.85
C THR A 195 -5.31 -3.27 -13.16
N PHE A 196 -5.60 -3.50 -11.89
CA PHE A 196 -5.12 -4.64 -11.12
C PHE A 196 -6.12 -5.80 -11.22
N ASP A 197 -5.59 -7.00 -11.42
CA ASP A 197 -6.34 -8.21 -11.71
C ASP A 197 -6.68 -9.01 -10.44
N LEU A 198 -7.41 -10.11 -10.63
CA LEU A 198 -7.75 -11.05 -9.57
C LEU A 198 -6.52 -11.52 -8.78
N GLU A 199 -5.42 -11.85 -9.46
CA GLU A 199 -4.22 -12.41 -8.81
C GLU A 199 -3.52 -11.38 -7.92
N PHE A 200 -3.61 -10.08 -8.22
CA PHE A 200 -3.14 -9.03 -7.32
C PHE A 200 -3.93 -8.98 -6.01
N PHE A 201 -5.26 -9.11 -6.04
CA PHE A 201 -6.11 -8.92 -4.85
C PHE A 201 -6.39 -10.19 -4.06
N LYS A 202 -6.39 -11.35 -4.70
CA LYS A 202 -6.71 -12.65 -4.10
C LYS A 202 -5.93 -12.95 -2.81
N PRO A 203 -4.64 -12.60 -2.66
CA PRO A 203 -3.93 -12.73 -1.38
C PRO A 203 -4.58 -11.96 -0.23
N TYR A 204 -5.10 -10.76 -0.48
CA TYR A 204 -5.50 -9.84 0.57
C TYR A 204 -6.97 -9.96 0.95
N VAL A 205 -7.69 -10.93 0.38
CA VAL A 205 -9.13 -11.03 0.52
C VAL A 205 -9.53 -12.45 0.84
N SER A 206 -10.10 -12.61 2.01
CA SER A 206 -10.66 -13.88 2.44
C SER A 206 -12.16 -13.76 2.55
N ARG A 207 -12.92 -14.60 1.83
CA ARG A 207 -14.35 -14.76 2.12
C ARG A 207 -14.50 -15.12 3.59
N ARG A 208 -15.45 -14.49 4.27
CA ARG A 208 -15.85 -14.90 5.61
C ARG A 208 -16.69 -16.16 5.45
N THR A 209 -16.03 -17.26 5.11
CA THR A 209 -16.59 -18.57 5.33
C THR A 209 -16.71 -18.72 6.84
N ALA A 210 -17.89 -19.08 7.32
CA ALA A 210 -18.04 -19.65 8.66
C ALA A 210 -17.29 -20.99 8.71
N THR A 211 -15.97 -20.97 8.58
CA THR A 211 -15.11 -22.14 8.61
C THR A 211 -14.55 -22.25 10.02
N ALA A 212 -15.26 -23.05 10.83
CA ALA A 212 -14.88 -23.89 11.97
C ALA A 212 -13.88 -23.40 13.05
N PHE A 213 -12.94 -22.51 12.77
CA PHE A 213 -11.99 -22.01 13.76
C PHE A 213 -12.59 -20.98 14.72
N GLU A 214 -13.70 -20.33 14.34
CA GLU A 214 -14.50 -19.54 15.31
C GLU A 214 -15.19 -20.43 16.36
N THR A 215 -15.30 -21.75 16.11
CA THR A 215 -15.90 -22.72 17.04
C THR A 215 -14.89 -23.58 17.80
N ALA A 216 -13.60 -23.50 17.49
CA ALA A 216 -12.57 -24.09 18.35
C ALA A 216 -12.25 -23.06 19.44
N GLY A 217 -12.74 -23.27 20.67
CA GLY A 217 -12.51 -22.42 21.83
C GLY A 217 -11.06 -22.39 22.33
N GLY A 218 -10.08 -22.25 21.43
CA GLY A 218 -8.68 -21.99 21.76
C GLY A 218 -8.51 -20.54 22.22
N ALA A 219 -7.70 -20.33 23.26
CA ALA A 219 -7.33 -18.99 23.69
C ALA A 219 -6.62 -18.25 22.55
N ARG A 220 -6.90 -16.95 22.36
CA ARG A 220 -6.19 -16.10 21.40
C ARG A 220 -4.69 -16.19 21.66
N PRO A 221 -3.85 -16.60 20.68
CA PRO A 221 -2.42 -16.76 20.87
C PRO A 221 -1.78 -15.41 21.19
N SER A 222 -0.72 -15.43 21.99
CA SER A 222 0.02 -14.20 22.30
C SER A 222 0.84 -13.75 21.10
N ARG A 223 1.21 -12.46 21.06
CA ARG A 223 2.11 -11.94 20.03
C ARG A 223 3.46 -12.68 20.00
N GLU A 224 3.93 -13.14 21.15
CA GLU A 224 5.18 -13.88 21.27
C GLU A 224 5.06 -15.29 20.67
N ASP A 225 3.94 -15.98 20.90
CA ASP A 225 3.66 -17.28 20.28
C ASP A 225 3.61 -17.17 18.75
N VAL A 226 2.91 -16.14 18.24
CA VAL A 226 2.78 -15.90 16.80
C VAL A 226 4.13 -15.50 16.19
N ARG A 227 4.92 -14.67 16.86
CA ARG A 227 6.28 -14.33 16.42
C ARG A 227 7.19 -15.57 16.37
N PHE A 228 7.08 -16.45 17.36
CA PHE A 228 7.82 -17.71 17.38
C PHE A 228 7.42 -18.62 16.20
N VAL A 229 6.13 -18.75 15.90
CA VAL A 229 5.63 -19.48 14.72
C VAL A 229 6.19 -18.87 13.42
N GLY A 230 6.26 -17.54 13.31
CA GLY A 230 6.88 -16.86 12.17
C GLY A 230 8.34 -17.26 11.96
N ALA A 231 9.11 -17.29 13.05
CA ALA A 231 10.51 -17.74 13.03
C ALA A 231 10.64 -19.24 12.64
N GLN A 232 9.74 -20.09 13.13
CA GLN A 232 9.72 -21.51 12.75
C GLN A 232 9.42 -21.74 11.27
N ILE A 233 8.51 -20.95 10.70
CA ILE A 233 8.20 -20.99 9.27
C ILE A 233 9.39 -20.48 8.45
N ALA A 234 10.02 -19.38 8.86
CA ALA A 234 11.25 -18.87 8.22
C ALA A 234 12.38 -19.90 8.19
N ALA A 235 12.58 -20.65 9.29
CA ALA A 235 13.59 -21.71 9.36
C ALA A 235 13.33 -22.81 8.32
N ARG A 236 12.06 -23.24 8.17
CA ARG A 236 11.66 -24.25 7.18
C ARG A 236 11.72 -23.72 5.75
N TRP A 237 11.34 -22.47 5.54
CA TRP A 237 11.46 -21.79 4.26
C TRP A 237 12.93 -21.71 3.81
N LEU A 238 13.85 -21.32 4.71
CA LEU A 238 15.28 -21.25 4.42
C LEU A 238 15.88 -22.65 4.16
N ALA A 239 15.48 -23.65 4.94
CA ALA A 239 15.94 -25.03 4.76
C ALA A 239 15.49 -25.63 3.40
N SER A 240 14.31 -25.24 2.92
CA SER A 240 13.76 -25.74 1.65
C SER A 240 14.24 -24.97 0.42
N ARG A 241 14.38 -23.64 0.50
CA ARG A 241 14.75 -22.79 -0.65
C ARG A 241 16.23 -22.42 -0.72
N GLY A 242 16.97 -22.57 0.37
CA GLY A 242 18.39 -22.25 0.44
C GLY A 242 18.69 -20.76 0.57
N ARG A 243 19.99 -20.45 0.74
CA ARG A 243 20.46 -19.08 1.03
C ARG A 243 20.35 -18.11 -0.15
N GLU A 244 20.36 -18.60 -1.39
CA GLU A 244 20.22 -17.74 -2.57
C GLU A 244 18.84 -17.06 -2.60
N ALA A 245 17.77 -17.80 -2.35
CA ALA A 245 16.42 -17.26 -2.25
C ALA A 245 16.30 -16.21 -1.12
N MET A 246 17.01 -16.41 -0.02
CA MET A 246 17.07 -15.45 1.08
C MET A 246 17.69 -14.11 0.63
N VAL A 247 18.79 -14.15 -0.12
CA VAL A 247 19.46 -12.95 -0.66
C VAL A 247 18.54 -12.18 -1.60
N GLU A 248 17.74 -12.87 -2.42
CA GLU A 248 16.75 -12.24 -3.30
C GLU A 248 15.59 -11.60 -2.52
N LEU A 249 15.25 -12.13 -1.35
CA LEU A 249 14.15 -11.65 -0.51
C LEU A 249 14.54 -10.39 0.29
N PHE A 250 15.79 -10.30 0.75
CA PHE A 250 16.29 -9.23 1.63
C PHE A 250 16.04 -7.79 1.16
N PRO A 251 16.20 -7.44 -0.13
CA PRO A 251 15.90 -6.10 -0.64
C PRO A 251 14.46 -5.64 -0.39
N GLY A 252 13.52 -6.58 -0.18
CA GLY A 252 12.13 -6.28 0.14
C GLY A 252 11.87 -5.91 1.61
N HIS A 253 12.81 -6.18 2.53
CA HIS A 253 12.60 -5.93 3.96
C HIS A 253 12.22 -4.46 4.25
N PRO A 254 11.21 -4.19 5.10
CA PRO A 254 10.48 -5.14 5.97
C PRO A 254 9.26 -5.81 5.31
N TYR A 255 9.06 -5.65 4.00
CA TYR A 255 7.87 -6.11 3.29
C TYR A 255 8.11 -7.47 2.64
N LEU A 256 7.22 -8.43 2.90
CA LEU A 256 7.24 -9.73 2.24
C LEU A 256 6.52 -9.65 0.89
N PRO A 257 7.04 -10.27 -0.18
CA PRO A 257 6.30 -10.47 -1.41
C PRO A 257 4.99 -11.21 -1.14
N GLY A 258 3.91 -10.79 -1.79
CA GLY A 258 2.56 -11.29 -1.48
C GLY A 258 2.40 -12.82 -1.52
N SER A 259 3.13 -13.53 -2.39
CA SER A 259 3.12 -15.01 -2.40
C SER A 259 3.76 -15.61 -1.16
N VAL A 260 4.88 -15.06 -0.70
CA VAL A 260 5.59 -15.52 0.51
C VAL A 260 4.77 -15.18 1.76
N ASP A 261 4.15 -14.01 1.79
CA ASP A 261 3.29 -13.59 2.90
C ASP A 261 2.04 -14.48 3.04
N GLN A 262 1.45 -14.90 1.92
CA GLN A 262 0.33 -15.85 1.94
C GLN A 262 0.72 -17.22 2.46
N ASP A 263 1.79 -17.79 1.94
CA ASP A 263 2.28 -19.10 2.39
C ASP A 263 2.58 -19.06 3.90
N LEU A 264 3.19 -17.96 4.37
CA LEU A 264 3.44 -17.68 5.79
C LEU A 264 2.15 -17.64 6.61
N LEU A 265 1.13 -16.90 6.17
CA LEU A 265 -0.15 -16.77 6.88
C LEU A 265 -0.91 -18.09 6.94
N VAL A 266 -0.99 -18.83 5.82
CA VAL A 266 -1.68 -20.12 5.75
C VAL A 266 -1.03 -21.13 6.70
N GLU A 267 0.29 -21.25 6.64
CA GLU A 267 1.02 -22.20 7.48
C GLU A 267 0.96 -21.81 8.97
N ALA A 268 0.95 -20.52 9.27
CA ALA A 268 0.80 -20.04 10.64
C ALA A 268 -0.59 -20.34 11.22
N GLU A 269 -1.67 -20.14 10.45
CA GLU A 269 -3.03 -20.48 10.87
C GLU A 269 -3.18 -21.99 11.13
N GLU A 270 -2.55 -22.83 10.30
CA GLU A 270 -2.49 -24.28 10.51
C GLU A 270 -1.73 -24.65 11.78
N LEU A 271 -0.58 -24.03 12.07
CA LEU A 271 0.18 -24.33 13.28
C LEU A 271 -0.49 -23.82 14.55
N LEU A 272 -1.07 -22.62 14.50
CA LEU A 272 -1.73 -21.99 15.64
C LEU A 272 -3.13 -22.57 15.89
N GLN A 273 -3.71 -23.26 14.92
CA GLN A 273 -5.12 -23.67 14.92
C GLN A 273 -6.05 -22.48 15.24
N TYR A 274 -5.64 -21.28 14.82
CA TYR A 274 -6.28 -20.00 15.12
C TYR A 274 -6.21 -19.09 13.90
N SER A 275 -7.34 -18.48 13.53
CA SER A 275 -7.42 -17.56 12.40
C SER A 275 -6.69 -16.26 12.70
N LEU A 276 -5.71 -15.90 11.86
CA LEU A 276 -5.01 -14.62 11.91
C LEU A 276 -5.72 -13.54 11.09
N ARG A 277 -6.78 -13.91 10.35
CA ARG A 277 -7.64 -12.97 9.60
C ARG A 277 -8.25 -11.91 10.54
N GLY A 278 -8.13 -10.64 10.16
CA GLY A 278 -8.57 -9.51 10.97
C GLY A 278 -7.72 -9.21 12.22
N GLN A 279 -6.70 -10.01 12.51
CA GLN A 279 -5.77 -9.84 13.64
C GLN A 279 -4.48 -9.17 13.17
N ALA A 280 -4.56 -7.91 12.75
CA ALA A 280 -3.43 -7.17 12.18
C ALA A 280 -2.17 -7.20 13.08
N ASP A 281 -2.37 -7.09 14.39
CA ASP A 281 -1.25 -7.13 15.33
C ASP A 281 -0.56 -8.49 15.43
N LEU A 282 -1.31 -9.58 15.32
CA LEU A 282 -0.74 -10.93 15.28
C LEU A 282 -0.02 -11.17 13.95
N ARG A 283 -0.57 -10.73 12.82
CA ARG A 283 0.09 -10.86 11.51
C ARG A 283 1.38 -10.05 11.43
N ARG A 284 1.42 -8.85 12.01
CA ARG A 284 2.67 -8.09 12.14
C ARG A 284 3.69 -8.86 12.98
N SER A 285 3.27 -9.39 14.13
CA SER A 285 4.15 -10.19 14.99
C SER A 285 4.68 -11.45 14.26
N LEU A 286 3.86 -12.07 13.42
CA LEU A 286 4.25 -13.21 12.57
C LEU A 286 5.36 -12.81 11.58
N ARG A 287 5.17 -11.70 10.86
CA ARG A 287 6.12 -11.17 9.89
C ARG A 287 7.43 -10.73 10.54
N ASP A 288 7.35 -10.09 11.70
CA ASP A 288 8.52 -9.71 12.51
C ASP A 288 9.35 -10.97 12.83
N GLY A 289 8.71 -12.03 13.33
CA GLY A 289 9.39 -13.29 13.66
C GLY A 289 10.03 -13.97 12.45
N PHE A 290 9.37 -13.90 11.29
CA PHE A 290 9.92 -14.42 10.05
C PHE A 290 11.21 -13.67 9.64
N TRP A 291 11.16 -12.34 9.65
CA TRP A 291 12.30 -11.50 9.29
C TRP A 291 13.45 -11.57 10.28
N ASP A 292 13.15 -11.56 11.59
CA ASP A 292 14.15 -11.69 12.65
C ASP A 292 14.96 -12.97 12.48
N HIS A 293 14.28 -14.08 12.14
CA HIS A 293 14.95 -15.34 11.89
C HIS A 293 15.87 -15.26 10.67
N LEU A 294 15.40 -14.76 9.53
CA LEU A 294 16.24 -14.64 8.33
C LEU A 294 17.45 -13.71 8.57
N GLN A 295 17.26 -12.60 9.28
CA GLN A 295 18.34 -11.69 9.68
C GLN A 295 19.38 -12.36 10.58
N SER A 296 18.96 -13.29 11.45
CA SER A 296 19.89 -14.05 12.29
C SER A 296 20.76 -15.05 11.52
N GLN A 297 20.39 -15.39 10.27
CA GLN A 297 21.06 -16.39 9.42
C GLN A 297 21.91 -15.78 8.29
N TYR A 298 21.84 -14.45 8.11
CA TYR A 298 22.67 -13.68 7.17
C TYR A 298 24.03 -13.36 7.78
#